data_AF-A0A444V0S0-F1
#
_entry.id   AF-A0A444V0S0-F1
#
_cell.length_a   1.000
_cell.length_b   1.000
_cell.length_c   1.000
_cell.angle_alpha   90.00
_cell.angle_beta   90.00
_cell.angle_gamma   90.00
#
_symmetry.space_group_name_H-M   'P 1'
#
loop_
_entity.id
_entity.type
_entity.pdbx_description
1 polymer ?
#
loop_
_entity_poly.entity_id
_entity_poly.type
_entity_poly.pdbx_seq_one_letter_code
_entity_poly.pdbx_strand_id
1 'polypeptide(L)' 'MGNQNDYIIVQNMKTFTVQKNQFSGSKNSAMSFPVPFDVPPERYSGKDKPWIWNIPYTYGPDTHGNIWVPS' A
#
# COMPACT_ATOMS: atom_id res chain seq x y z
N MET A 1 21.64 -5.72 -41.38
CA MET A 1 21.29 -7.16 -41.24
C MET A 1 21.27 -7.45 -39.74
N GLY A 2 20.08 -7.63 -39.17
CA GLY A 2 19.90 -7.81 -37.72
C GLY A 2 20.48 -9.16 -37.27
N ASN A 3 21.10 -9.17 -36.10
CA ASN A 3 21.79 -10.35 -35.56
C ASN A 3 20.76 -11.44 -35.25
N GLN A 4 21.04 -12.68 -35.68
CA GLN A 4 20.15 -13.82 -35.46
C GLN A 4 19.95 -14.14 -33.97
N ASN A 5 20.86 -13.65 -33.12
CA ASN A 5 20.79 -13.74 -31.66
C ASN A 5 19.66 -12.90 -31.06
N ASP A 6 19.25 -11.80 -31.69
CA ASP A 6 18.19 -10.93 -31.18
C ASP A 6 16.81 -11.61 -31.28
N TYR A 7 16.62 -12.48 -32.28
CA TYR A 7 15.37 -13.21 -32.49
C TYR A 7 15.13 -14.33 -31.47
N ILE A 8 16.20 -14.93 -30.92
CA ILE A 8 16.09 -16.04 -29.96
C ILE A 8 15.62 -15.55 -28.58
N ILE A 9 16.01 -14.33 -28.18
CA ILE A 9 15.63 -13.77 -26.88
C ILE A 9 14.14 -13.38 -26.85
N VAL A 10 13.58 -12.99 -27.99
CA VAL A 10 12.15 -12.62 -28.10
C VAL A 10 11.23 -13.85 -28.03
N GLN A 11 11.71 -15.04 -28.41
CA GLN A 11 10.88 -16.25 -28.42
C GLN A 11 10.77 -16.96 -27.06
N ASN A 12 11.64 -16.67 -26.09
CA ASN A 12 11.62 -17.33 -24.78
C ASN A 12 10.85 -16.55 -23.70
N MET A 13 9.99 -15.61 -24.09
CA MET A 13 9.13 -14.89 -23.17
C MET A 13 7.86 -15.71 -22.88
N LYS A 14 7.85 -16.43 -21.75
CA LYS A 14 6.63 -17.05 -21.23
C LYS A 14 5.69 -15.95 -20.75
N THR A 15 4.62 -15.71 -21.49
CA THR A 15 3.54 -14.82 -21.08
C THR A 15 2.52 -15.61 -20.27
N PHE A 16 1.96 -15.00 -19.23
CA PHE A 16 0.84 -15.56 -18.48
C PHE A 16 -0.42 -14.77 -18.82
N THR A 17 -1.52 -15.49 -19.00
CA THR A 17 -2.80 -14.88 -19.35
C THR A 17 -3.40 -14.20 -18.12
N VAL A 18 -3.46 -12.87 -18.12
CA VAL A 18 -4.14 -12.10 -17.08
C VAL A 18 -5.65 -12.21 -17.30
N GLN A 19 -6.38 -12.80 -16.34
CA GLN A 19 -7.83 -12.77 -16.36
C GLN A 19 -8.31 -11.33 -16.08
N LYS A 20 -8.78 -10.63 -17.12
CA LYS A 20 -9.14 -9.21 -17.04
C LYS A 20 -10.42 -8.92 -16.24
N ASN A 21 -11.31 -9.91 -16.05
CA ASN A 21 -12.60 -9.69 -15.40
C ASN A 21 -12.93 -10.82 -14.42
N GLN A 22 -12.33 -10.81 -13.22
CA GLN A 22 -12.83 -11.66 -12.11
C GLN A 22 -14.09 -11.09 -11.45
N PHE A 23 -14.47 -9.85 -11.76
CA PHE A 23 -15.62 -9.16 -11.16
C PHE A 23 -16.82 -9.05 -12.10
N SER A 24 -17.12 -10.08 -12.90
CA SER A 24 -18.42 -10.15 -13.58
C SER A 24 -19.50 -10.60 -12.59
N GLY A 25 -20.09 -9.64 -11.89
CA GLY A 25 -21.45 -9.70 -11.34
C GLY A 25 -21.91 -11.02 -10.74
N SER A 26 -21.30 -11.47 -9.64
CA SER A 26 -21.98 -12.40 -8.75
C SER A 26 -23.02 -11.64 -7.94
N LYS A 27 -24.30 -11.94 -8.16
CA LYS A 27 -25.43 -11.50 -7.33
C LYS A 27 -25.47 -12.28 -6.01
N ASN A 28 -24.33 -12.40 -5.31
CA ASN A 28 -24.31 -12.84 -3.93
C ASN A 28 -24.29 -11.59 -3.06
N SER A 29 -25.45 -11.23 -2.50
CA SER A 29 -25.61 -10.13 -1.54
C SER A 29 -24.99 -10.43 -0.16
N ALA A 30 -24.04 -11.37 -0.10
CA ALA A 30 -23.34 -11.78 1.10
C ALA A 30 -21.84 -11.85 0.79
N MET A 31 -21.04 -11.17 1.62
CA MET A 31 -19.58 -10.97 1.58
C MET A 31 -19.13 -9.59 1.08
N SER A 32 -19.58 -8.52 1.75
CA SER A 32 -18.73 -7.33 1.85
C SER A 32 -17.52 -7.67 2.72
N PHE A 33 -16.32 -7.29 2.30
CA PHE A 33 -15.12 -7.47 3.11
C PHE A 33 -15.12 -6.43 4.25
N PRO A 34 -15.01 -6.83 5.52
CA PRO A 34 -14.97 -5.88 6.63
C PRO A 34 -13.61 -5.18 6.66
N VAL A 35 -13.53 -4.00 6.03
CA VAL A 35 -12.34 -3.15 6.08
C VAL A 35 -12.18 -2.64 7.53
N PRO A 36 -11.02 -2.84 8.18
CA PRO A 36 -10.83 -2.54 9.61
C PRO A 36 -10.49 -1.06 9.88
N PHE A 37 -10.63 -0.19 8.88
CA PHE A 37 -10.34 1.24 8.93
C PHE A 37 -11.24 1.99 7.94
N ASP A 38 -11.33 3.31 8.12
CA ASP A 38 -12.19 4.16 7.29
C ASP A 38 -11.63 4.35 5.87
N VAL A 39 -12.53 4.46 4.88
CA VAL A 39 -12.20 4.71 3.48
C VAL A 39 -13.02 5.87 2.91
N PRO A 40 -12.41 6.79 2.13
CA PRO A 40 -10.99 6.84 1.76
C PRO A 40 -10.07 7.27 2.91
N PRO A 41 -8.77 6.93 2.88
CA PRO A 41 -7.81 7.42 3.87
C PRO A 41 -7.79 8.96 3.94
N GLU A 42 -7.70 9.49 5.16
CA GLU A 42 -7.56 10.93 5.36
C GLU A 42 -6.12 11.38 5.07
N ARG A 43 -5.97 12.46 4.31
CA ARG A 43 -4.65 13.06 4.06
C ARG A 43 -4.24 13.86 5.30
N TYR A 44 -2.99 13.71 5.70
CA TYR A 44 -2.36 14.54 6.73
C TYR A 44 -2.49 16.04 6.45
N SER A 45 -2.73 16.82 7.50
CA SER A 45 -2.69 18.28 7.44
C SER A 45 -1.25 18.78 7.27
N GLY A 46 -1.08 20.07 6.97
CA GLY A 46 0.25 20.67 6.84
C GLY A 46 1.08 20.68 8.13
N LYS A 47 0.44 20.47 9.29
CA LYS A 47 1.09 20.45 10.61
C LYS A 47 1.45 19.04 11.07
N ASP A 48 0.74 18.03 10.56
CA ASP A 48 0.98 16.64 10.95
C ASP A 48 2.35 16.18 10.47
N LYS A 49 2.98 15.33 11.29
CA LYS A 49 4.26 14.70 11.01
C LYS A 49 4.12 13.20 11.24
N PRO A 50 4.78 12.35 10.45
CA PRO A 50 4.84 10.93 10.75
C PRO A 50 5.51 10.71 12.11
N TRP A 51 5.13 9.63 12.79
CA TRP A 51 5.80 9.18 13.99
C TRP A 51 7.24 8.73 13.68
N ILE A 52 8.20 9.31 14.39
CA ILE A 52 9.64 9.00 14.32
C ILE A 52 10.05 8.58 15.72
N TRP A 53 10.15 7.27 15.94
CA TRP A 53 10.30 6.69 17.27
C TRP A 53 11.61 7.06 18.00
N ASN A 54 12.64 7.55 17.30
CA ASN A 54 13.95 7.84 17.87
C ASN A 54 14.27 9.34 18.01
N ILE A 55 13.24 10.21 17.96
CA ILE A 55 13.38 11.63 18.31
C ILE A 55 12.49 11.98 19.52
N PRO A 56 12.80 13.04 20.28
CA PRO A 56 11.97 13.45 21.39
C PRO A 56 10.68 14.16 20.94
N TYR A 57 9.56 13.87 21.60
CA TYR A 57 8.30 14.61 21.50
C TYR A 57 7.97 15.26 22.85
N THR A 58 8.29 16.54 22.99
CA THR A 58 8.20 17.30 24.26
C THR A 58 7.14 18.40 24.28
N TYR A 59 6.48 18.66 23.15
CA TYR A 59 5.52 19.77 23.02
C TYR A 59 4.20 19.55 23.76
N GLY A 60 3.85 18.30 24.08
CA GLY A 60 2.66 17.97 24.84
C GLY A 60 2.74 16.56 25.41
N PRO A 61 2.09 16.30 26.56
CA PRO A 61 2.02 14.97 27.13
C PRO A 61 1.12 14.05 26.28
N ASP A 62 1.36 12.75 26.38
CA ASP A 62 0.49 11.70 25.86
C ASP A 62 -0.78 11.52 26.72
N THR A 63 -1.60 10.54 26.37
CA THR A 63 -2.84 10.18 27.10
C THR A 63 -2.61 9.84 28.58
N HIS A 64 -1.40 9.49 28.98
CA HIS A 64 -1.04 9.14 30.36
C HIS A 64 -0.22 10.24 31.06
N GLY A 65 -0.04 11.41 30.45
CA GLY A 65 0.73 12.50 31.06
C GLY A 65 2.24 12.41 30.82
N ASN A 66 2.72 11.44 30.03
CA ASN A 66 4.14 11.24 29.77
C ASN A 66 4.60 11.97 28.51
N ILE A 67 5.91 12.20 28.38
CA ILE A 67 6.55 12.65 27.14
C ILE A 67 7.40 11.52 26.56
N TRP A 68 7.56 11.50 25.24
CA TRP A 68 8.43 10.52 24.59
C TRP A 68 9.85 11.06 24.46
N VAL A 69 10.79 10.49 25.22
CA VAL A 69 12.22 10.84 25.16
C VAL A 69 13.02 9.54 25.03
N PRO A 70 13.45 9.15 23.81
CA PRO A 70 14.23 7.94 23.60
C PRO A 70 15.67 8.12 24.12
N SER A 71 16.37 7.00 24.33
CA SER A 71 17.76 6.95 24.81
C SER A 71 18.79 7.29 23.74
#